data_AF-A0AAX6RMT8-F1
#
_entry.id   AF-A0AAX6RMT8-F1
#
_cell.length_a   1.000
_cell.length_b   1.000
_cell.length_c   1.000
_cell.angle_alpha   90.00
_cell.angle_beta   90.00
_cell.angle_gamma   90.00
#
_symmetry.space_group_name_H-M   'P 1'
#
loop_
_entity.id
_entity.type
_entity.pdbx_description
1 polymer ?
#
loop_
_entity_poly.entity_id
_entity_poly.type
_entity_poly.pdbx_seq_one_letter_code
_entity_poly.pdbx_strand_id
1 'polypeptide(L)'
;MNLRMDPLEAIQLELDTECSGGRAFRQLEQKFGRMRRHYLEQRNYIIQSILGFWMTAFRNRPQLSHMDRGQDADMLRYVTNLEVRELRHPRTGCKFKFFCRRNPYFKNKVIAKEYEVRSSGRVVSPSTPITWRRGREPQTFIRRNQDLICSFFTWFSDHSLPESGRIAEIIKEDLWPNPLQYYLLHEGVRRARRRPILIREPVEIPRPFGFQSG
;
A
#
# COMPACT_ATOMS: atom_id res chain seq x y z
N MET A 1 -41.41 -35.02 20.43
CA MET A 1 -40.90 -34.14 19.36
C MET A 1 -41.00 -32.69 19.88
N ASN A 2 -39.88 -31.97 19.93
CA ASN A 2 -39.81 -30.64 20.56
C ASN A 2 -40.33 -29.55 19.61
N LEU A 3 -41.62 -29.24 19.70
CA LEU A 3 -42.37 -28.24 18.92
C LEU A 3 -41.80 -26.79 18.96
N ARG A 4 -40.80 -26.53 19.80
CA ARG A 4 -40.13 -25.22 19.95
C ARG A 4 -38.80 -25.06 19.21
N MET A 5 -38.16 -26.17 18.81
CA MET A 5 -36.89 -26.10 18.08
C MET A 5 -37.10 -25.90 16.58
N ASP A 6 -38.21 -26.43 16.06
CA ASP A 6 -38.58 -26.39 14.64
C ASP A 6 -38.68 -24.95 14.07
N PRO A 7 -39.31 -23.97 14.77
CA PRO A 7 -39.34 -22.59 14.29
C PRO A 7 -37.96 -21.91 14.32
N LEU A 8 -37.09 -22.29 15.26
CA LEU A 8 -35.75 -21.71 15.40
C LEU A 8 -34.81 -22.23 14.30
N GLU A 9 -34.89 -23.53 13.98
CA GLU A 9 -34.16 -24.14 12.87
C GLU A 9 -34.62 -23.58 11.52
N ALA A 10 -35.92 -23.34 11.34
CA ALA A 10 -36.46 -22.69 10.14
C ALA A 10 -35.90 -21.25 9.98
N ILE A 11 -35.88 -20.46 11.05
CA ILE A 11 -35.30 -19.10 11.03
C ILE A 11 -33.79 -19.15 10.74
N GLN A 12 -33.05 -20.10 11.32
CA GLN A 12 -31.62 -20.24 11.06
C GLN A 12 -31.35 -20.64 9.59
N LEU A 13 -32.18 -21.52 9.03
CA LEU A 13 -32.09 -21.90 7.62
C LEU A 13 -32.39 -20.71 6.69
N GLU A 14 -33.38 -19.88 7.03
CA GLU A 14 -33.68 -18.66 6.30
C GLU A 14 -32.51 -17.66 6.36
N LEU A 15 -31.91 -17.42 7.53
CA LEU A 15 -30.71 -16.59 7.69
C LEU A 15 -29.51 -17.10 6.88
N ASP A 16 -29.30 -18.42 6.84
CA ASP A 16 -28.24 -19.04 6.06
C ASP A 16 -28.51 -18.91 4.55
N THR A 17 -29.77 -18.97 4.12
CA THR A 17 -30.17 -18.71 2.73
C THR A 17 -30.14 -17.23 2.35
N GLU A 18 -30.44 -16.28 3.24
CA GLU A 18 -30.19 -14.85 3.00
C GLU A 18 -28.69 -14.57 2.88
N CYS A 19 -27.84 -15.23 3.67
CA CYS A 19 -26.39 -15.23 3.47
C CYS A 19 -25.98 -15.80 2.09
N SER A 20 -26.79 -16.69 1.51
CA SER A 20 -26.61 -17.18 0.13
C SER A 20 -27.01 -16.15 -0.95
N GLY A 21 -27.69 -15.06 -0.56
CA GLY A 21 -27.82 -13.79 -1.30
C GLY A 21 -26.48 -13.10 -1.60
N GLY A 22 -25.39 -13.63 -1.05
CA GLY A 22 -24.02 -13.28 -1.41
C GLY A 22 -23.66 -13.43 -2.89
N ARG A 23 -24.48 -14.06 -3.76
CA ARG A 23 -24.17 -14.10 -5.21
C ARG A 23 -24.26 -12.73 -5.88
N ALA A 24 -25.35 -11.99 -5.68
CA ALA A 24 -25.52 -10.66 -6.27
C ALA A 24 -24.50 -9.67 -5.69
N PHE A 25 -24.30 -9.71 -4.36
CA PHE A 25 -23.28 -8.92 -3.70
C PHE A 25 -21.86 -9.26 -4.20
N ARG A 26 -21.50 -10.55 -4.32
CA ARG A 26 -20.20 -10.96 -4.89
C ARG A 26 -20.02 -10.49 -6.33
N GLN A 27 -21.06 -10.56 -7.16
CA GLN A 27 -21.00 -10.04 -8.54
C GLN A 27 -20.75 -8.53 -8.55
N LEU A 28 -21.43 -7.80 -7.67
CA LEU A 28 -21.26 -6.36 -7.51
C LEU A 28 -19.84 -6.02 -7.03
N GLU A 29 -19.35 -6.68 -5.99
CA GLU A 29 -17.97 -6.55 -5.50
C GLU A 29 -16.93 -6.88 -6.58
N GLN A 30 -17.17 -7.92 -7.39
CA GLN A 30 -16.29 -8.26 -8.50
C GLN A 30 -16.29 -7.16 -9.58
N LYS A 31 -17.47 -6.62 -9.94
CA LYS A 31 -17.59 -5.55 -10.92
C LYS A 31 -16.87 -4.28 -10.46
N PHE A 32 -17.16 -3.81 -9.24
CA PHE A 32 -16.47 -2.66 -8.66
C PHE A 32 -14.98 -2.92 -8.43
N GLY A 33 -14.60 -4.14 -8.05
CA GLY A 33 -13.20 -4.55 -7.92
C GLY A 33 -12.43 -4.47 -9.22
N ARG A 34 -13.04 -4.88 -10.36
CA ARG A 34 -12.46 -4.75 -11.70
C ARG A 34 -12.31 -3.28 -12.10
N MET A 35 -13.36 -2.48 -11.91
CA MET A 35 -13.31 -1.04 -12.20
C MET A 35 -12.24 -0.33 -11.37
N ARG A 36 -12.21 -0.58 -10.05
CA ARG A 36 -11.21 -0.02 -9.14
C ARG A 36 -9.80 -0.40 -9.57
N ARG A 37 -9.57 -1.65 -9.98
CA ARG A 37 -8.26 -2.10 -10.49
C ARG A 37 -7.85 -1.31 -11.72
N HIS A 38 -8.74 -1.15 -12.70
CA HIS A 38 -8.47 -0.38 -13.91
C HIS A 38 -8.02 1.05 -13.60
N TYR A 39 -8.75 1.78 -12.74
CA TYR A 39 -8.37 3.14 -12.36
C TYR A 39 -7.07 3.20 -11.55
N LEU A 40 -6.80 2.20 -10.69
CA LEU A 40 -5.53 2.11 -9.97
C LEU A 40 -4.35 1.87 -10.91
N GLU A 41 -4.52 1.04 -11.93
CA GLU A 41 -3.49 0.80 -12.97
C GLU A 41 -3.20 2.07 -13.76
N GLN A 42 -4.23 2.79 -14.21
CA GLN A 42 -4.07 4.09 -14.89
C GLN A 42 -3.35 5.10 -13.99
N ARG A 43 -3.77 5.21 -12.72
CA ARG A 43 -3.12 6.09 -11.73
C ARG A 43 -1.65 5.72 -11.55
N ASN A 44 -1.34 4.44 -11.40
CA ASN A 44 0.03 3.97 -11.21
C ASN A 44 0.90 4.26 -12.44
N TYR A 45 0.35 4.10 -13.64
CA TYR A 45 1.06 4.41 -14.88
C TYR A 45 1.45 5.89 -14.94
N ILE A 46 0.54 6.80 -14.57
CA ILE A 46 0.84 8.24 -14.48
C ILE A 46 1.86 8.54 -13.38
N ILE A 47 1.69 7.96 -12.18
CA ILE A 47 2.60 8.21 -11.05
C ILE A 47 4.04 7.80 -11.39
N GLN A 48 4.25 6.73 -12.17
CA GLN A 48 5.58 6.28 -12.57
C GLN A 48 6.37 7.32 -13.37
N SER A 49 5.69 8.24 -14.09
CA SER A 49 6.36 9.31 -14.82
C SER A 49 6.72 10.52 -13.93
N ILE A 50 6.17 10.61 -12.72
CA ILE A 50 6.39 11.71 -11.77
C ILE A 50 7.53 11.34 -10.81
N LEU A 51 8.71 11.91 -11.06
CA LEU A 51 9.90 11.65 -10.24
C LEU A 51 9.72 12.11 -8.79
N GLY A 52 9.95 11.20 -7.83
CA GLY A 52 9.89 11.51 -6.41
C GLY A 52 8.46 11.71 -5.87
N PHE A 53 7.44 11.28 -6.61
CA PHE A 53 6.05 11.35 -6.19
C PHE A 53 5.84 10.69 -4.82
N TRP A 54 6.23 9.42 -4.69
CA TRP A 54 6.05 8.66 -3.45
C TRP A 54 6.85 9.26 -2.28
N MET A 55 8.12 9.62 -2.49
CA MET A 55 8.92 10.32 -1.47
C MET A 55 8.17 11.56 -0.94
N THR A 56 7.64 12.39 -1.83
CA THR A 56 6.93 13.61 -1.44
C THR A 56 5.64 13.29 -0.69
N ALA A 57 4.88 12.30 -1.15
CA ALA A 57 3.64 11.87 -0.50
C ALA A 57 3.90 11.28 0.91
N PHE A 58 4.92 10.45 1.07
CA PHE A 58 5.35 9.90 2.37
C PHE A 58 5.78 11.00 3.33
N ARG A 59 6.64 11.92 2.89
CA ARG A 59 7.13 13.05 3.71
C ARG A 59 5.99 13.93 4.21
N ASN A 60 5.01 14.20 3.35
CA ASN A 60 3.90 15.09 3.65
C ASN A 60 2.80 14.45 4.50
N ARG A 61 2.88 13.15 4.77
CA ARG A 61 2.02 12.50 5.75
C ARG A 61 2.63 12.65 7.14
N PRO A 62 2.04 13.41 8.08
CA PRO A 62 2.65 13.71 9.38
C PRO A 62 3.16 12.47 10.14
N GLN A 63 2.36 11.40 10.14
CA GLN A 63 2.68 10.14 10.83
C GLN A 63 3.80 9.33 10.16
N LEU A 64 4.15 9.59 8.89
CA LEU A 64 5.25 8.91 8.17
C LEU A 64 6.44 9.85 7.91
N SER A 65 6.31 11.14 8.26
CA SER A 65 7.30 12.18 7.98
C SER A 65 8.69 11.88 8.58
N HIS A 66 8.75 11.17 9.70
CA HIS A 66 9.99 10.79 10.36
C HIS A 66 10.76 9.69 9.60
N MET A 67 10.09 8.95 8.72
CA MET A 67 10.68 7.86 7.93
C MET A 67 11.54 8.37 6.76
N ASP A 68 11.31 9.62 6.32
CA ASP A 68 12.01 10.30 5.21
C ASP A 68 13.21 11.13 5.73
N ARG A 69 14.08 10.54 6.56
CA ARG A 69 15.24 11.23 7.15
C ARG A 69 16.57 10.71 6.61
N GLY A 70 17.53 11.62 6.43
CA GLY A 70 18.90 11.28 6.05
C GLY A 70 19.00 10.52 4.72
N GLN A 71 19.67 9.36 4.75
CA GLN A 71 19.89 8.53 3.57
C GLN A 71 18.60 7.92 3.00
N ASP A 72 17.59 7.67 3.85
CA ASP A 72 16.32 7.08 3.44
C ASP A 72 15.55 7.99 2.49
N ALA A 73 15.67 9.31 2.67
CA ALA A 73 15.02 10.28 1.79
C ALA A 73 15.55 10.22 0.36
N ASP A 74 16.86 10.07 0.19
CA ASP A 74 17.41 9.92 -1.16
C ASP A 74 17.05 8.54 -1.75
N MET A 75 17.03 7.48 -0.95
CA MET A 75 16.61 6.15 -1.39
C MET A 75 15.14 6.12 -1.83
N LEU A 76 14.24 6.81 -1.12
CA LEU A 76 12.82 6.92 -1.48
C LEU A 76 12.59 7.62 -2.82
N ARG A 77 13.50 8.47 -3.28
CA ARG A 77 13.43 9.08 -4.63
C ARG A 77 13.57 8.07 -5.77
N TYR A 78 14.04 6.86 -5.46
CA TYR A 78 14.12 5.77 -6.43
C TYR A 78 12.88 4.89 -6.45
N VAL A 79 11.93 5.09 -5.53
CA VAL A 79 10.62 4.43 -5.58
C VAL A 79 9.78 5.07 -6.67
N THR A 80 9.46 4.28 -7.70
CA THR A 80 8.68 4.72 -8.86
C THR A 80 7.22 4.32 -8.77
N ASN A 81 6.91 3.23 -8.06
CA ASN A 81 5.55 2.78 -7.88
C ASN A 81 5.35 2.11 -6.52
N LEU A 82 4.12 2.17 -6.02
CA LEU A 82 3.64 1.41 -4.88
C LEU A 82 2.43 0.61 -5.36
N GLU A 83 2.34 -0.65 -4.98
CA GLU A 83 1.13 -1.46 -5.13
C GLU A 83 0.74 -2.02 -3.77
N VAL A 84 -0.53 -1.83 -3.41
CA VAL A 84 -1.10 -2.41 -2.20
C VAL A 84 -2.15 -3.43 -2.60
N ARG A 85 -1.93 -4.68 -2.21
CA ARG A 85 -2.83 -5.80 -2.50
C ARG A 85 -3.35 -6.40 -1.20
N GLU A 86 -4.65 -6.41 -1.05
CA GLU A 86 -5.31 -7.17 0.00
C GLU A 86 -5.23 -8.67 -0.29
N LEU A 87 -4.93 -9.44 0.74
CA LEU A 87 -4.95 -10.88 0.74
C LEU A 87 -6.29 -11.29 1.37
N ARG A 88 -7.11 -12.02 0.59
CA ARG A 88 -8.38 -12.59 1.01
C ARG A 88 -8.24 -14.11 0.98
N HIS A 89 -8.82 -14.80 1.95
CA HIS A 89 -9.04 -16.26 2.09
C HIS A 89 -8.08 -17.21 1.33
N PRO A 90 -7.38 -18.14 2.02
CA PRO A 90 -7.50 -18.51 3.43
C PRO A 90 -6.68 -17.61 4.38
N ARG A 91 -5.97 -16.63 3.84
CA ARG A 91 -5.16 -15.68 4.61
C ARG A 91 -5.83 -14.30 4.56
N THR A 92 -5.96 -13.66 5.71
CA THR A 92 -6.38 -12.26 5.81
C THR A 92 -5.14 -11.41 5.97
N GLY A 93 -4.94 -10.45 5.08
CA GLY A 93 -3.69 -9.69 5.12
C GLY A 93 -3.55 -8.61 4.06
N CYS A 94 -2.37 -8.02 4.01
CA CYS A 94 -2.00 -7.01 3.03
C CYS A 94 -0.56 -7.20 2.57
N LYS A 95 -0.32 -6.99 1.28
CA LYS A 95 0.99 -6.99 0.66
C LYS A 95 1.26 -5.64 0.02
N PHE A 96 2.34 -5.00 0.45
CA PHE A 96 2.86 -3.75 -0.06
C PHE A 96 4.06 -4.08 -0.96
N LYS A 97 4.02 -3.65 -2.22
CA LYS A 97 5.16 -3.77 -3.14
C LYS A 97 5.63 -2.39 -3.54
N PHE A 98 6.91 -2.13 -3.36
CA PHE A 98 7.57 -0.90 -3.78
C PHE A 98 8.48 -1.23 -4.95
N PHE A 99 8.23 -0.58 -6.07
CA PHE A 99 9.03 -0.71 -7.28
C PHE A 99 10.10 0.37 -7.25
N CYS A 100 11.34 -0.07 -7.39
CA CYS A 100 12.51 0.79 -7.34
C CYS A 100 13.21 0.78 -8.70
N ARG A 101 13.54 1.96 -9.19
CA ARG A 101 14.48 2.07 -10.31
C ARG A 101 15.89 1.72 -9.86
N ARG A 102 16.79 1.50 -10.83
CA ARG A 102 18.22 1.29 -10.58
C ARG A 102 18.76 2.44 -9.71
N ASN A 103 19.39 2.09 -8.60
CA ASN A 103 19.87 3.05 -7.59
C ASN A 103 21.24 2.61 -7.03
N PRO A 104 22.00 3.55 -6.41
CA PRO A 104 23.34 3.27 -5.89
C PRO A 104 23.35 2.61 -4.51
N TYR A 105 22.21 2.27 -3.92
CA TYR A 105 22.08 1.79 -2.54
C TYR A 105 21.87 0.28 -2.45
N PHE A 106 20.94 -0.27 -3.24
CA PHE A 106 20.61 -1.68 -3.24
C PHE A 106 20.35 -2.20 -4.66
N LYS A 107 20.32 -3.53 -4.82
CA LYS A 107 20.13 -4.18 -6.13
C LYS A 107 18.66 -4.49 -6.46
N ASN A 108 17.79 -4.57 -5.45
CA ASN A 108 16.38 -4.94 -5.62
C ASN A 108 15.65 -3.98 -6.57
N LYS A 109 14.94 -4.54 -7.55
CA LYS A 109 13.97 -3.80 -8.39
C LYS A 109 12.61 -3.68 -7.72
N VAL A 110 12.28 -4.63 -6.84
CA VAL A 110 11.04 -4.66 -6.06
C VAL A 110 11.38 -5.09 -4.65
N ILE A 111 10.88 -4.37 -3.67
CA ILE A 111 10.89 -4.77 -2.26
C ILE A 111 9.45 -4.86 -1.79
N ALA A 112 9.12 -5.94 -1.08
CA ALA A 112 7.77 -6.18 -0.58
C ALA A 112 7.76 -6.38 0.93
N LYS A 113 6.69 -5.90 1.57
CA LYS A 113 6.35 -6.17 2.97
C LYS A 113 4.94 -6.75 2.99
N GLU A 114 4.73 -7.82 3.72
CA GLU A 114 3.41 -8.43 3.87
C GLU A 114 3.02 -8.50 5.34
N TYR A 115 1.73 -8.52 5.60
CA TYR A 115 1.13 -8.76 6.90
C TYR A 115 0.05 -9.80 6.67
N GLU A 116 0.21 -10.96 7.28
CA GLU A 116 -0.75 -12.05 7.16
C GLU A 116 -1.17 -12.51 8.54
N VAL A 117 -2.48 -12.63 8.74
CA VAL A 117 -3.06 -13.40 9.83
C VAL A 117 -3.25 -14.83 9.32
N ARG A 118 -2.52 -15.78 9.91
CA ARG A 118 -2.64 -17.21 9.58
C ARG A 118 -3.91 -17.80 10.20
N SER A 119 -4.35 -18.94 9.70
CA SER A 119 -5.49 -19.69 10.25
C SER A 119 -5.32 -20.03 11.74
N SER A 120 -4.08 -20.12 12.24
CA SER A 120 -3.76 -20.32 13.65
C SER A 120 -3.93 -19.06 14.52
N GLY A 121 -4.43 -17.95 13.98
CA GLY A 121 -4.49 -16.64 14.65
C GLY A 121 -3.15 -15.91 14.75
N ARG A 122 -2.03 -16.56 14.37
CA ARG A 122 -0.70 -15.95 14.41
C ARG A 122 -0.55 -14.90 13.30
N VAL A 123 -0.12 -13.69 13.70
CA VAL A 123 0.28 -12.64 12.76
C VAL A 123 1.73 -12.86 12.34
N VAL A 124 1.99 -12.84 11.03
CA VAL A 124 3.33 -12.87 10.46
C VAL A 124 3.53 -11.68 9.54
N SER A 125 4.76 -11.17 9.49
CA SER A 125 5.09 -9.99 8.69
C SER A 125 6.29 -10.25 7.76
N PRO A 126 6.18 -11.14 6.75
CA PRO A 126 7.30 -11.45 5.88
C PRO A 126 7.70 -10.23 5.02
N SER A 127 8.99 -10.13 4.72
CA SER A 127 9.56 -9.04 3.94
C SER A 127 10.60 -9.53 2.95
N THR A 128 10.82 -8.76 1.88
CA THR A 128 11.92 -9.01 0.94
C THR A 128 13.22 -8.54 1.59
N PRO A 129 14.25 -9.41 1.72
CA PRO A 129 15.55 -8.97 2.20
C PRO A 129 16.19 -7.99 1.21
N ILE A 130 16.64 -6.85 1.72
CA ILE A 130 17.27 -5.81 0.89
C ILE A 130 18.71 -6.21 0.63
N THR A 131 19.07 -6.33 -0.66
CA THR A 131 20.43 -6.62 -1.11
C THR A 131 21.22 -5.33 -1.26
N TRP A 132 21.80 -4.89 -0.14
CA TRP A 132 22.61 -3.68 -0.07
C TRP A 132 23.87 -3.75 -0.93
N ARG A 133 24.29 -2.59 -1.45
CA ARG A 133 25.61 -2.43 -2.08
C ARG A 133 26.65 -2.12 -1.00
N ARG A 134 27.91 -2.42 -1.31
CA ARG A 134 29.04 -2.28 -0.36
C ARG A 134 29.05 -0.88 0.28
N GLY A 135 29.04 -0.82 1.61
CA GLY A 135 29.10 0.42 2.38
C GLY A 135 27.82 1.27 2.35
N ARG A 136 26.68 0.71 1.94
CA ARG A 136 25.37 1.38 1.89
C ARG A 136 24.35 0.84 2.87
N GLU A 137 24.75 -0.11 3.71
CA GLU A 137 23.90 -0.67 4.75
C GLU A 137 23.47 0.42 5.74
N PRO A 138 22.19 0.46 6.13
CA PRO A 138 21.68 1.35 7.16
C PRO A 138 22.53 1.30 8.44
N GLN A 139 22.98 2.46 8.92
CA GLN A 139 23.79 2.56 10.15
C GLN A 139 23.03 2.11 11.42
N THR A 140 21.71 1.95 11.33
CA THR A 140 20.83 1.49 12.42
C THR A 140 21.06 0.03 12.84
N PHE A 141 21.80 -0.77 12.05
CA PHE A 141 22.24 -2.10 12.50
C PHE A 141 23.26 -2.05 13.65
N ILE A 142 23.85 -0.87 13.93
CA ILE A 142 24.79 -0.66 15.02
C ILE A 142 24.02 -0.14 16.25
N ARG A 143 23.37 -1.08 16.92
CA ARG A 143 22.73 -1.01 18.24
C ARG A 143 23.41 -0.01 19.20
N ARG A 144 22.79 1.16 19.44
CA ARG A 144 23.02 2.04 20.61
C ARG A 144 21.81 2.97 20.79
N ASN A 145 21.13 2.81 21.93
CA ASN A 145 20.05 3.64 22.51
C ASN A 145 18.61 3.46 21.99
N GLN A 146 17.69 3.50 22.96
CA GLN A 146 16.28 3.08 22.96
C GLN A 146 15.32 4.05 22.23
N ASP A 147 15.82 4.92 21.36
CA ASP A 147 15.03 5.86 20.55
C ASP A 147 15.23 5.59 19.06
N LEU A 148 15.09 4.32 18.65
CA LEU A 148 15.15 3.93 17.24
C LEU A 148 13.92 4.47 16.52
N ILE A 149 14.03 5.66 15.94
CA ILE A 149 13.06 6.13 14.95
C ILE A 149 13.07 5.12 13.80
N CYS A 150 12.00 4.33 13.65
CA CYS A 150 11.87 3.38 12.54
C CYS A 150 11.96 4.17 11.22
N SER A 151 12.98 3.85 10.43
CA SER A 151 13.20 4.42 9.11
C SER A 151 12.45 3.62 8.06
N PHE A 152 12.23 4.16 6.86
CA PHE A 152 11.45 3.45 5.84
C PHE A 152 12.06 2.11 5.43
N PHE A 153 13.38 2.03 5.30
CA PHE A 153 14.01 0.78 4.86
C PHE A 153 14.29 -0.19 6.02
N THR A 154 14.39 0.31 7.26
CA THR A 154 14.46 -0.54 8.46
C THR A 154 13.13 -1.20 8.77
N TRP A 155 12.00 -0.60 8.38
CA TRP A 155 10.67 -1.22 8.43
C TRP A 155 10.61 -2.58 7.71
N PHE A 156 11.46 -2.85 6.71
CA PHE A 156 11.53 -4.17 6.07
C PHE A 156 12.22 -5.22 6.94
N SER A 157 13.12 -4.81 7.83
CA SER A 157 13.84 -5.71 8.74
C SER A 157 13.19 -5.81 10.11
N ASP A 158 12.43 -4.79 10.53
CA ASP A 158 11.68 -4.80 11.78
C ASP A 158 10.32 -5.49 11.61
N HIS A 159 10.10 -6.51 12.42
CA HIS A 159 8.86 -7.29 12.48
C HIS A 159 8.11 -7.05 13.79
N SER A 160 8.45 -5.99 14.54
CA SER A 160 7.70 -5.55 15.71
C SER A 160 6.25 -5.23 15.30
N LEU A 161 5.29 -6.00 15.82
CA LEU A 161 3.92 -5.95 15.33
C LEU A 161 3.19 -4.61 15.59
N PRO A 162 3.40 -3.87 16.69
CA PRO A 162 2.68 -2.61 16.92
C PRO A 162 3.09 -1.48 15.97
N GLU A 163 4.39 -1.20 15.84
CA GLU A 163 4.87 -0.07 15.03
C GLU A 163 4.85 -0.40 13.53
N SER A 164 5.33 -1.58 13.16
CA SER A 164 5.32 -2.07 11.78
C SER A 164 3.87 -2.18 11.25
N GLY A 165 2.95 -2.67 12.08
CA GLY A 165 1.52 -2.73 11.80
C GLY A 165 0.89 -1.35 11.58
N ARG A 166 1.22 -0.38 12.44
CA ARG A 166 0.71 1.00 12.30
C ARG A 166 1.12 1.65 10.98
N ILE A 167 2.37 1.47 10.55
CA ILE A 167 2.84 1.97 9.24
C ILE A 167 2.04 1.33 8.10
N ALA A 168 1.81 0.01 8.16
CA ALA A 168 1.01 -0.69 7.17
C ALA A 168 -0.43 -0.18 7.10
N GLU A 169 -1.07 0.06 8.23
CA GLU A 169 -2.42 0.64 8.31
C GLU A 169 -2.46 2.03 7.65
N ILE A 170 -1.53 2.91 7.99
CA ILE A 170 -1.47 4.26 7.41
C ILE A 170 -1.27 4.18 5.89
N ILE A 171 -0.39 3.30 5.42
CA ILE A 171 -0.18 3.15 3.97
C ILE A 171 -1.46 2.62 3.30
N LYS A 172 -2.10 1.60 3.87
CA LYS A 172 -3.27 0.93 3.28
C LYS A 172 -4.52 1.80 3.29
N GLU A 173 -4.85 2.38 4.44
CA GLU A 173 -6.13 3.03 4.71
C GLU A 173 -6.14 4.52 4.36
N ASP A 174 -4.97 5.16 4.28
CA ASP A 174 -4.89 6.62 4.19
C ASP A 174 -4.02 7.10 3.03
N LEU A 175 -2.76 6.64 2.92
CA LEU A 175 -1.87 7.08 1.85
C LEU A 175 -2.26 6.51 0.48
N TRP A 176 -2.48 5.20 0.38
CA TRP A 176 -2.73 4.49 -0.88
C TRP A 176 -4.07 4.86 -1.56
N PRO A 177 -5.18 5.09 -0.84
CA PRO A 177 -6.44 5.48 -1.47
C PRO A 177 -6.33 6.81 -2.22
N ASN A 178 -5.66 7.81 -1.64
CA ASN A 178 -5.49 9.12 -2.27
C ASN A 178 -4.08 9.71 -2.02
N PRO A 179 -3.04 9.23 -2.72
CA PRO A 179 -1.69 9.74 -2.52
C PRO A 179 -1.49 11.15 -3.10
N LEU A 180 -2.36 11.56 -4.03
CA LEU A 180 -2.30 12.87 -4.69
C LEU A 180 -2.48 14.02 -3.69
N GLN A 181 -3.34 13.87 -2.69
CA GLN A 181 -3.57 14.92 -1.69
C GLN A 181 -2.28 15.28 -0.92
N TYR A 182 -1.47 14.28 -0.60
CA TYR A 182 -0.19 14.50 0.09
C TYR A 182 0.87 15.03 -0.85
N TYR A 183 0.90 14.56 -2.09
CA TYR A 183 1.81 15.12 -3.09
C TYR A 183 1.56 16.63 -3.30
N LEU A 184 0.29 17.03 -3.48
CA LEU A 184 -0.11 18.42 -3.71
C LEU A 184 0.02 19.32 -2.48
N LEU A 185 0.01 18.76 -1.26
CA LEU A 185 0.26 19.53 -0.03
C LEU A 185 1.62 20.26 -0.07
N HIS A 186 2.60 19.72 -0.81
CA HIS A 186 3.87 20.41 -1.06
C HIS A 186 3.75 21.56 -2.07
N GLU A 187 2.85 21.44 -3.05
CA GLU A 187 2.70 22.44 -4.12
C GLU A 187 2.03 23.73 -3.64
N GLY A 188 1.15 23.64 -2.64
CA GLY A 188 0.58 24.83 -1.99
C GLY A 188 1.65 25.77 -1.43
N VAL A 189 2.73 25.21 -0.88
CA VAL A 189 3.89 25.97 -0.34
C VAL A 189 4.86 26.42 -1.45
N ARG A 190 4.97 25.65 -2.55
CA ARG A 190 5.87 25.94 -3.67
C ARG A 190 5.31 26.87 -4.75
N ARG A 191 4.02 27.25 -4.73
CA ARG A 191 3.51 28.33 -5.60
C ARG A 191 4.30 29.64 -5.45
N ALA A 192 5.01 29.84 -4.33
CA ALA A 192 5.92 30.95 -4.12
C ALA A 192 7.32 30.80 -4.77
N ARG A 193 7.77 29.60 -5.16
CA ARG A 193 9.12 29.36 -5.71
C ARG A 193 9.09 28.26 -6.79
N ARG A 194 8.77 28.66 -8.02
CA ARG A 194 8.68 27.78 -9.20
C ARG A 194 10.01 27.05 -9.47
N ARG A 195 9.96 25.71 -9.54
CA ARG A 195 10.82 24.89 -10.40
C ARG A 195 9.92 24.10 -11.36
N PRO A 196 10.29 23.93 -12.64
CA PRO A 196 9.46 23.15 -13.58
C PRO A 196 9.38 21.70 -13.12
N ILE A 197 8.17 21.15 -13.08
CA ILE A 197 7.93 19.71 -12.90
C ILE A 197 8.50 19.04 -14.17
N LEU A 198 9.51 18.19 -14.02
CA LEU A 198 10.03 17.37 -15.13
C LEU A 198 9.03 16.23 -15.39
N ILE A 199 7.91 16.57 -16.01
CA ILE A 199 6.97 15.62 -16.59
C ILE A 199 7.65 15.09 -17.85
N ARG A 200 8.01 13.81 -17.88
CA ARG A 200 8.34 13.15 -19.16
C ARG A 200 7.10 13.20 -20.05
N GLU A 201 7.29 13.33 -21.36
CA GLU A 201 6.26 13.56 -22.40
C GLU A 201 4.83 13.10 -22.06
N PRO A 202 3.80 13.85 -22.49
CA PRO A 202 2.41 13.57 -22.14
C PRO A 202 2.07 12.10 -22.38
N VAL A 203 1.69 11.42 -21.29
CA VAL A 203 1.14 10.08 -21.36
C VAL A 203 -0.25 10.18 -21.98
N GLU A 204 -0.44 9.60 -23.15
CA GLU A 204 -1.78 9.35 -23.69
C GLU A 204 -2.47 8.29 -22.82
N ILE A 205 -3.55 8.69 -22.14
CA ILE A 205 -4.39 7.78 -21.35
C ILE A 205 -5.44 7.20 -22.31
N PRO A 206 -5.50 5.88 -22.53
CA PRO A 206 -6.57 5.27 -23.32
C PRO A 206 -7.93 5.58 -22.68
N ARG A 207 -8.85 6.14 -23.47
CA ARG A 207 -10.21 6.47 -23.00
C ARG A 207 -10.93 5.20 -22.54
N PRO A 208 -11.65 5.21 -21.40
CA PRO A 208 -12.47 4.07 -21.02
C PRO A 208 -13.65 3.91 -21.99
N PHE A 209 -14.08 2.66 -22.15
CA PHE A 209 -15.25 2.24 -22.93
C PHE A 209 -16.46 3.12 -22.61
N GLY A 210 -17.13 3.62 -23.66
CA GLY A 210 -18.40 4.32 -23.54
C GLY A 210 -19.44 3.42 -22.89
N PHE A 211 -20.19 3.98 -21.94
CA PHE A 211 -21.44 3.40 -21.48
C PHE A 211 -22.40 3.39 -22.67
N GLN A 212 -22.58 2.24 -23.31
CA GLN A 212 -23.80 2.01 -24.08
C GLN A 212 -24.88 1.59 -23.09
N SER A 213 -25.70 2.57 -22.70
CA SER A 213 -27.00 2.29 -22.11
C SER A 213 -27.89 1.77 -23.24
N GLY A 214 -28.26 0.50 -23.17
CA GLY A 214 -29.36 -0.11 -23.92
C GLY A 214 -30.49 -0.45 -22.96
#